data_AF-A0A952ATU0-F1
#
_entry.id   AF-A0A952ATU0-F1
#
_cell.length_a   1.000
_cell.length_b   1.000
_cell.length_c   1.000
_cell.angle_alpha   90.00
_cell.angle_beta   90.00
_cell.angle_gamma   90.00
#
_symmetry.space_group_name_H-M   'P 1'
#
loop_
_entity.id
_entity.type
_entity.pdbx_description
1 polymer ?
#
loop_
_entity_poly.entity_id
_entity_poly.type
_entity_poly.pdbx_seq_one_letter_code
_entity_poly.pdbx_strand_id
1 'polypeptide(L)'
;MRRPYVLLCLLFIVLLAPVQHTSVAAQETVYIAQAGDTWAGMAMRYSISIAELKALNPHMNTMREPAIGRMVSLPEGVSERFGRLTRSSSSLAVVSAEYHVPVWSLAIANNVDSPYRPNFYRALYIPGDGRVRDLPANIESLELSAVPAMPGMALGLRGTTRMEDVRISAALDGLPISFETVDGRFIGVVGTGAFYRGGEPEMVVQIADTPVWIQPWAFGQREWEYQELTLTGEAAQIDQQARDEERARLQEIWTIVSPNVLWDEPFQTPVKSYLEVSAHYGARRSYNGGPYLTYHEGVDLSAYGGTPVLAAAAGTVALAEPLYVRGGTVIIDHGLGVYTGYYHMSAIHAIPGQQVRPG
;
A
#
# COMPACT_ATOMS: atom_id res chain seq x y z
N MET A 1 -51.44 81.21 -30.52
CA MET A 1 -52.40 80.69 -29.53
C MET A 1 -51.84 79.41 -28.92
N ARG A 2 -51.91 79.30 -27.60
CA ARG A 2 -51.31 78.28 -26.74
C ARG A 2 -51.83 76.86 -27.03
N ARG A 3 -50.94 75.86 -26.95
CA ARG A 3 -51.11 74.65 -26.11
C ARG A 3 -49.72 74.16 -25.65
N PRO A 4 -49.39 74.17 -24.35
CA PRO A 4 -48.20 73.48 -23.85
C PRO A 4 -48.54 72.01 -23.57
N TYR A 5 -47.67 71.11 -24.02
CA TYR A 5 -47.66 69.71 -23.59
C TYR A 5 -46.69 69.59 -22.41
N VAL A 6 -47.19 69.10 -21.27
CA VAL A 6 -46.37 68.72 -20.11
C VAL A 6 -45.86 67.31 -20.37
N LEU A 7 -44.55 67.18 -20.61
CA LEU A 7 -43.87 65.87 -20.71
C LEU A 7 -43.39 65.47 -19.32
N LEU A 8 -43.96 64.39 -18.80
CA LEU A 8 -43.62 63.78 -17.52
C LEU A 8 -42.30 62.98 -17.67
N CYS A 9 -41.17 63.53 -17.25
CA CYS A 9 -39.91 62.79 -17.19
C CYS A 9 -39.87 61.92 -15.92
N LEU A 10 -40.03 60.61 -16.10
CA LEU A 10 -39.77 59.60 -15.07
C LEU A 10 -38.24 59.44 -14.88
N LEU A 11 -37.75 59.81 -13.71
CA LEU A 11 -36.37 59.66 -13.29
C LEU A 11 -36.15 58.20 -12.82
N PHE A 12 -35.46 57.37 -13.60
CA PHE A 12 -35.02 56.04 -13.16
C PHE A 12 -33.75 56.19 -12.32
N ILE A 13 -33.87 56.04 -11.00
CA ILE A 13 -32.73 55.89 -10.10
C ILE A 13 -32.29 54.43 -10.17
N VAL A 14 -31.13 54.16 -10.78
CA VAL A 14 -30.48 52.85 -10.75
C VAL A 14 -29.75 52.73 -9.40
N LEU A 15 -30.32 51.96 -8.48
CA LEU A 15 -29.65 51.52 -7.26
C LEU A 15 -28.61 50.45 -7.63
N LEU A 16 -27.32 50.84 -7.63
CA LEU A 16 -26.20 49.91 -7.73
C LEU A 16 -26.09 49.13 -6.40
N ALA A 17 -26.43 47.84 -6.44
CA ALA A 17 -26.16 46.93 -5.33
C ALA A 17 -24.63 46.78 -5.15
N PRO A 18 -24.11 46.71 -3.91
CA PRO A 18 -22.69 46.52 -3.67
C PRO A 18 -22.27 45.13 -4.16
N VAL A 19 -21.23 45.09 -4.99
CA VAL A 19 -20.58 43.86 -5.44
C VAL A 19 -19.95 43.21 -4.22
N GLN A 20 -20.51 42.08 -3.78
CA GLN A 20 -19.85 41.21 -2.81
C GLN A 20 -18.67 40.57 -3.52
N HIS A 21 -17.45 40.93 -3.12
CA HIS A 21 -16.27 40.16 -3.45
C HIS A 21 -16.37 38.82 -2.71
N THR A 22 -16.87 37.80 -3.40
CA THR A 22 -16.61 36.41 -3.02
C THR A 22 -15.10 36.20 -3.13
N SER A 23 -14.42 36.04 -1.99
CA SER A 23 -13.08 35.49 -1.99
C SER A 23 -13.20 34.08 -2.56
N VAL A 24 -12.62 33.87 -3.74
CA VAL A 24 -12.36 32.51 -4.22
C VAL A 24 -11.38 31.94 -3.21
N ALA A 25 -11.80 30.93 -2.45
CA ALA A 25 -10.89 30.18 -1.59
C ALA A 25 -9.71 29.72 -2.45
N ALA A 26 -8.50 30.17 -2.13
CA ALA A 26 -7.29 29.81 -2.85
C ALA A 26 -7.22 28.28 -2.93
N GLN A 27 -7.07 27.76 -4.15
CA GLN A 27 -7.08 26.32 -4.37
C GLN A 27 -5.73 25.77 -3.93
N GLU A 28 -5.64 25.28 -2.70
CA GLU A 28 -4.41 24.68 -2.16
C GLU A 28 -3.91 23.59 -3.12
N THR A 29 -2.63 23.65 -3.48
CA THR A 29 -2.00 22.58 -4.25
C THR A 29 -1.78 21.41 -3.31
N VAL A 30 -2.53 20.32 -3.50
CA VAL A 30 -2.42 19.12 -2.66
C VAL A 30 -1.59 18.06 -3.36
N TYR A 31 -0.67 17.46 -2.60
CA TYR A 31 0.15 16.35 -3.01
C TYR A 31 -0.08 15.12 -2.13
N ILE A 32 -0.25 13.93 -2.73
CA ILE A 32 -0.37 12.68 -1.96
C ILE A 32 1.04 12.09 -1.78
N ALA A 33 1.52 12.06 -0.54
CA ALA A 33 2.82 11.50 -0.18
C ALA A 33 2.96 10.06 -0.68
N GLN A 34 4.15 9.71 -1.17
CA GLN A 34 4.47 8.41 -1.75
C GLN A 34 5.68 7.79 -1.03
N ALA A 35 5.99 6.54 -1.36
CA ALA A 35 7.19 5.88 -0.89
C ALA A 35 8.45 6.71 -1.19
N GLY A 36 9.31 6.91 -0.19
CA GLY A 36 10.51 7.75 -0.29
C GLY A 36 10.30 9.25 -0.06
N ASP A 37 9.08 9.73 0.19
CA ASP A 37 8.90 11.13 0.61
C ASP A 37 9.34 11.37 2.06
N THR A 38 10.26 12.32 2.21
CA THR A 38 10.64 12.93 3.49
C THR A 38 10.34 14.42 3.45
N TRP A 39 10.18 15.06 4.62
CA TRP A 39 10.03 16.52 4.68
C TRP A 39 11.18 17.24 3.99
N ALA A 40 12.42 16.75 4.19
CA ALA A 40 13.61 17.31 3.54
C ALA A 40 13.59 17.08 2.02
N GLY A 41 13.25 15.88 1.56
CA GLY A 41 13.19 15.56 0.14
C GLY A 41 12.11 16.36 -0.60
N MET A 42 10.93 16.52 -0.01
CA MET A 42 9.86 17.35 -0.57
C MET A 42 10.22 18.84 -0.57
N ALA A 43 10.83 19.34 0.52
CA ALA A 43 11.32 20.72 0.57
C ALA A 43 12.34 21.00 -0.55
N MET A 44 13.29 20.08 -0.78
CA MET A 44 14.23 20.17 -1.90
C MET A 44 13.50 20.11 -3.26
N ARG A 45 12.54 19.20 -3.42
CA ARG A 45 11.80 19.02 -4.66
C ARG A 45 11.02 20.27 -5.06
N TYR A 46 10.38 20.94 -4.11
CA TYR A 46 9.55 22.12 -4.36
C TYR A 46 10.28 23.45 -4.15
N SER A 47 11.58 23.42 -3.81
CA SER A 47 12.40 24.62 -3.52
C SER A 47 11.85 25.50 -2.39
N ILE A 48 11.31 24.88 -1.35
CA ILE A 48 10.72 25.56 -0.19
C ILE A 48 11.46 25.16 1.08
N SER A 49 11.29 25.91 2.17
CA SER A 49 11.92 25.53 3.45
C SER A 49 11.15 24.39 4.14
N ILE A 50 11.86 23.54 4.89
CA ILE A 50 11.22 22.49 5.70
C ILE A 50 10.24 23.11 6.73
N ALA A 51 10.61 24.26 7.30
CA ALA A 51 9.79 24.96 8.28
C ALA A 51 8.47 25.45 7.68
N GLU A 52 8.51 26.05 6.49
CA GLU A 52 7.32 26.49 5.75
C GLU A 52 6.43 25.31 5.37
N LEU A 53 7.01 24.25 4.81
CA LEU A 53 6.25 23.04 4.43
C LEU A 53 5.55 22.41 5.63
N LYS A 54 6.23 22.32 6.79
CA LYS A 54 5.62 21.83 8.03
C LYS A 54 4.56 22.79 8.58
N ALA A 55 4.77 24.09 8.48
CA ALA A 55 3.81 25.11 8.93
C ALA A 55 2.50 25.09 8.12
N LEU A 56 2.55 24.73 6.83
CA LEU A 56 1.36 24.51 5.99
C LEU A 56 0.59 23.22 6.33
N ASN A 57 1.21 22.30 7.07
CA ASN A 57 0.63 21.00 7.40
C ASN A 57 0.54 20.79 8.93
N PRO A 58 -0.11 21.70 9.70
CA PRO A 58 -0.12 21.65 11.16
C PRO A 58 -0.92 20.47 11.73
N HIS A 59 -1.77 19.86 10.91
CA HIS A 59 -2.58 18.68 11.28
C HIS A 59 -1.78 17.37 11.21
N MET A 60 -0.57 17.38 10.63
CA MET A 60 0.30 16.21 10.53
C MET A 60 1.27 16.15 11.71
N ASN A 61 1.69 14.93 12.09
CA ASN A 61 2.78 14.77 13.05
C ASN A 61 4.12 15.13 12.39
N THR A 62 4.55 16.38 12.58
CA THR A 62 5.78 16.91 11.98
C THR A 62 7.08 16.40 12.62
N MET A 63 6.99 15.56 13.67
CA MET A 63 8.12 14.85 14.27
C MET A 63 8.44 13.54 13.54
N ARG A 64 7.54 13.04 12.70
CA ARG A 64 7.74 11.87 11.82
C ARG A 64 7.78 12.32 10.37
N GLU A 65 8.30 11.47 9.49
CA GLU A 65 8.14 11.67 8.05
C GLU A 65 6.66 11.56 7.65
N PRO A 66 6.23 12.23 6.58
CA PRO A 66 4.85 12.20 6.15
C PRO A 66 4.48 10.79 5.71
N ALA A 67 3.37 10.28 6.24
CA ALA A 67 2.94 8.91 5.96
C ALA A 67 2.53 8.75 4.50
N ILE A 68 2.94 7.63 3.89
CA ILE A 68 2.59 7.29 2.50
C ILE A 68 1.06 7.28 2.37
N GLY A 69 0.54 7.98 1.36
CA GLY A 69 -0.90 8.14 1.14
C GLY A 69 -1.54 9.33 1.85
N ARG A 70 -0.80 10.08 2.69
CA ARG A 70 -1.32 11.33 3.27
C ARG A 70 -1.30 12.46 2.27
N MET A 71 -2.32 13.31 2.37
CA MET A 71 -2.38 14.59 1.66
C MET A 71 -1.45 15.60 2.36
N VAL A 72 -0.63 16.27 1.56
CA VAL A 72 0.32 17.31 1.97
C VAL A 72 -0.04 18.57 1.19
N SER A 73 -0.40 19.64 1.91
CA SER A 73 -0.62 20.96 1.33
C SER A 73 0.71 21.61 0.96
N LEU A 74 0.76 22.18 -0.23
CA LEU A 74 1.92 22.90 -0.78
C LEU A 74 1.55 24.37 -1.04
N PRO A 75 2.54 25.29 -1.08
CA PRO A 75 2.29 26.67 -1.47
C PRO A 75 1.67 26.78 -2.87
N GLU A 76 0.83 27.78 -3.06
CA GLU A 76 0.22 28.07 -4.36
C GLU A 76 1.28 28.39 -5.42
N GLY A 77 1.12 27.85 -6.63
CA GLY A 77 2.01 28.12 -7.76
C GLY A 77 3.40 27.47 -7.66
N VAL A 78 3.64 26.63 -6.64
CA VAL A 78 4.93 25.94 -6.51
C VAL A 78 5.12 24.93 -7.64
N SER A 79 6.33 24.89 -8.19
CA SER A 79 6.70 23.97 -9.26
C SER A 79 7.70 22.94 -8.77
N GLU A 80 7.57 21.72 -9.28
CA GLU A 80 8.50 20.63 -8.98
C GLU A 80 9.83 20.82 -9.72
N ARG A 81 10.93 20.58 -9.00
CA ARG A 81 12.24 20.33 -9.57
C ARG A 81 12.45 18.84 -9.78
N PHE A 82 13.00 18.49 -10.94
CA PHE A 82 13.40 17.12 -11.28
C PHE A 82 14.87 16.88 -10.93
N GLY A 83 15.18 15.65 -10.56
CA GLY A 83 16.51 15.18 -10.17
C GLY A 83 16.41 13.98 -9.24
N ARG A 84 17.49 13.73 -8.50
CA ARG A 84 17.61 12.58 -7.60
C ARG A 84 18.25 12.97 -6.28
N LEU A 85 17.87 12.29 -5.19
CA LEU A 85 18.59 12.38 -3.92
C LEU A 85 19.62 11.26 -3.84
N THR A 86 20.79 11.58 -3.29
CA THR A 86 21.80 10.60 -2.92
C THR A 86 22.25 10.82 -1.49
N ARG A 87 22.49 9.73 -0.76
CA ARG A 87 23.08 9.74 0.58
C ARG A 87 24.42 9.06 0.50
N SER A 88 25.48 9.87 0.61
CA SER A 88 26.85 9.40 0.57
C SER A 88 27.62 10.00 1.74
N SER A 89 28.45 9.18 2.37
CA SER A 89 29.47 9.66 3.30
C SER A 89 30.65 10.32 2.57
N SER A 90 30.71 10.21 1.24
CA SER A 90 31.78 10.76 0.41
C SER A 90 31.70 12.29 0.27
N SER A 91 32.82 12.89 -0.14
CA SER A 91 32.89 14.33 -0.42
C SER A 91 32.06 14.70 -1.67
N LEU A 92 31.70 15.99 -1.80
CA LEU A 92 31.00 16.47 -3.00
C LEU A 92 31.82 16.26 -4.28
N ALA A 93 33.14 16.20 -4.21
CA ALA A 93 34.00 15.92 -5.36
C ALA A 93 33.80 14.47 -5.89
N VAL A 94 33.63 13.49 -4.99
CA VAL A 94 33.36 12.10 -5.38
C VAL A 94 31.96 12.01 -6.01
N VAL A 95 30.96 12.63 -5.39
CA VAL A 95 29.60 12.70 -5.95
C VAL A 95 29.59 13.43 -7.29
N SER A 96 30.35 14.52 -7.44
CA SER A 96 30.52 15.24 -8.70
C SER A 96 31.01 14.33 -9.82
N ALA A 97 32.01 13.49 -9.54
CA ALA A 97 32.57 12.54 -10.49
C ALA A 97 31.57 11.42 -10.84
N GLU A 98 30.90 10.84 -9.83
CA GLU A 98 29.92 9.75 -10.01
C GLU A 98 28.71 10.19 -10.85
N TYR A 99 28.22 11.40 -10.61
CA TYR A 99 27.00 11.91 -11.22
C TYR A 99 27.25 12.79 -12.46
N HIS A 100 28.52 13.03 -12.81
CA HIS A 100 28.94 13.92 -13.89
C HIS A 100 28.34 15.34 -13.80
N VAL A 101 28.23 15.87 -12.57
CA VAL A 101 27.71 17.22 -12.30
C VAL A 101 28.84 18.10 -11.75
N PRO A 102 29.03 19.35 -12.21
CA PRO A 102 30.07 20.22 -11.67
C PRO A 102 29.96 20.40 -10.15
N VAL A 103 31.07 20.26 -9.43
CA VAL A 103 31.09 20.27 -7.96
C VAL A 103 30.49 21.55 -7.36
N TRP A 104 30.69 22.71 -8.01
CA TRP A 104 30.11 23.98 -7.58
C TRP A 104 28.61 24.06 -7.84
N SER A 105 28.12 23.48 -8.95
CA SER A 105 26.68 23.37 -9.19
C SER A 105 26.00 22.51 -8.13
N LEU A 106 26.64 21.42 -7.70
CA LEU A 106 26.16 20.61 -6.57
C LEU A 106 26.16 21.39 -5.26
N ALA A 107 27.23 22.14 -4.97
CA ALA A 107 27.32 22.95 -3.76
C ALA A 107 26.21 24.01 -3.71
N ILE A 108 25.98 24.75 -4.81
CA ILE A 108 24.90 25.75 -4.92
C ILE A 108 23.53 25.11 -4.78
N ALA A 109 23.27 23.99 -5.48
CA ALA A 109 21.98 23.31 -5.45
C ALA A 109 21.58 22.77 -4.06
N ASN A 110 22.57 22.56 -3.20
CA ASN A 110 22.42 22.00 -1.84
C ASN A 110 22.72 23.00 -0.73
N ASN A 111 22.84 24.30 -1.05
CA ASN A 111 23.17 25.37 -0.12
C ASN A 111 24.42 25.07 0.74
N VAL A 112 25.52 24.71 0.07
CA VAL A 112 26.80 24.33 0.69
C VAL A 112 27.84 25.39 0.40
N ASP A 113 28.33 26.07 1.44
CA ASP A 113 29.30 27.17 1.29
C ASP A 113 30.62 26.73 0.65
N SER A 114 31.01 25.47 0.84
CA SER A 114 32.27 24.93 0.32
C SER A 114 32.14 23.48 -0.13
N PRO A 115 32.59 23.13 -1.34
CA PRO A 115 32.53 21.76 -1.87
C PRO A 115 33.44 20.78 -1.13
N TYR A 116 34.36 21.28 -0.29
CA TYR A 116 35.28 20.46 0.49
C TYR A 116 34.74 20.08 1.86
N ARG A 117 33.55 20.57 2.24
CA ARG A 117 32.91 20.14 3.50
C ARG A 117 32.48 18.67 3.41
N PRO A 118 32.69 17.87 4.47
CA PRO A 118 32.18 16.51 4.54
C PRO A 118 30.65 16.49 4.55
N ASN A 119 30.05 15.49 3.89
CA ASN A 119 28.59 15.42 3.72
C ASN A 119 27.84 14.78 4.90
N PHE A 120 28.52 14.14 5.85
CA PHE A 120 27.91 13.51 7.04
C PHE A 120 26.61 12.72 6.75
N TYR A 121 26.54 12.01 5.62
CA TYR A 121 25.39 11.20 5.20
C TYR A 121 24.05 11.96 5.01
N ARG A 122 24.10 13.30 4.91
CA ARG A 122 22.92 14.09 4.53
C ARG A 122 22.49 13.77 3.10
N ALA A 123 21.20 13.90 2.82
CA ALA A 123 20.69 13.81 1.45
C ALA A 123 21.24 14.98 0.61
N LEU A 124 21.66 14.68 -0.62
CA LEU A 124 22.11 15.64 -1.61
C LEU A 124 21.21 15.56 -2.84
N TYR A 125 20.68 16.71 -3.24
CA TYR A 125 19.96 16.89 -4.49
C TYR A 125 20.94 17.00 -5.67
N ILE A 126 20.77 16.10 -6.63
CA ILE A 126 21.47 16.08 -7.90
C ILE A 126 20.46 16.48 -8.99
N PRO A 127 20.64 17.64 -9.65
CA PRO A 127 19.79 18.04 -10.77
C PRO A 127 19.82 17.00 -11.89
N GLY A 128 18.69 16.81 -12.56
CA GLY A 128 18.58 15.90 -13.71
C GLY A 128 17.14 15.47 -13.95
N ASP A 129 16.98 14.40 -14.70
CA ASP A 129 15.66 13.82 -14.96
C ASP A 129 15.26 12.89 -13.81
N GLY A 130 13.97 12.85 -13.49
CA GLY A 130 13.41 11.98 -12.46
C GLY A 130 12.80 12.73 -11.28
N ARG A 131 11.89 12.04 -10.58
CA ARG A 131 11.19 12.58 -9.43
C ARG A 131 12.08 12.47 -8.20
N VAL A 132 12.26 13.56 -7.48
CA VAL A 132 13.06 13.60 -6.25
C VAL A 132 12.40 12.72 -5.18
N ARG A 133 13.05 11.61 -4.81
CA ARG A 133 12.65 10.67 -3.76
C ARG A 133 13.85 10.34 -2.88
N ASP A 134 13.61 10.22 -1.57
CA ASP A 134 14.58 9.83 -0.55
C ASP A 134 14.40 8.33 -0.21
N LEU A 135 14.58 7.50 -1.24
CA LEU A 135 14.48 6.04 -1.14
C LEU A 135 15.60 5.46 -0.26
N PRO A 136 15.43 4.24 0.29
CA PRO A 136 16.52 3.51 0.93
C PRO A 136 17.76 3.45 0.01
N ALA A 137 18.95 3.44 0.61
CA ALA A 137 20.19 3.35 -0.16
C ALA A 137 20.17 2.14 -1.10
N ASN A 138 20.69 2.32 -2.33
CA ASN A 138 20.73 1.33 -3.41
C ASN A 138 19.39 0.97 -4.07
N ILE A 139 18.24 1.47 -3.57
CA ILE A 139 16.94 1.33 -4.25
C ILE A 139 16.78 2.44 -5.27
N GLU A 140 16.49 2.08 -6.52
CA GLU A 140 16.25 3.02 -7.62
C GLU A 140 14.76 3.32 -7.81
N SER A 141 13.92 2.32 -7.57
CA SER A 141 12.46 2.44 -7.63
C SER A 141 11.82 1.64 -6.51
N LEU A 142 10.71 2.15 -5.98
CA LEU A 142 9.87 1.45 -5.01
C LEU A 142 8.42 1.82 -5.28
N GLU A 143 7.64 0.84 -5.68
CA GLU A 143 6.20 0.94 -5.94
C GLU A 143 5.46 0.12 -4.90
N LEU A 144 4.30 0.63 -4.45
CA LEU A 144 3.42 -0.04 -3.51
C LEU A 144 2.06 -0.30 -4.17
N SER A 145 1.44 -1.44 -3.86
CA SER A 145 0.17 -1.86 -4.49
C SER A 145 -1.05 -1.04 -4.05
N ALA A 146 -1.01 -0.34 -2.90
CA ALA A 146 -2.13 0.44 -2.38
C ALA A 146 -1.70 1.70 -1.60
N VAL A 147 -2.16 2.88 -2.03
CA VAL A 147 -1.82 4.16 -1.41
C VAL A 147 -3.07 5.06 -1.32
N PRO A 148 -3.66 5.27 -0.12
CA PRO A 148 -3.36 4.62 1.15
C PRO A 148 -3.76 3.14 1.15
N ALA A 149 -3.21 2.36 2.10
CA ALA A 149 -3.60 0.97 2.30
C ALA A 149 -4.91 0.86 3.10
N MET A 150 -5.52 -0.33 3.12
CA MET A 150 -6.67 -0.64 3.99
C MET A 150 -6.45 -1.96 4.71
N PRO A 151 -7.00 -2.13 5.93
CA PRO A 151 -7.01 -3.41 6.62
C PRO A 151 -7.66 -4.52 5.79
N GLY A 152 -7.17 -5.76 5.97
CA GLY A 152 -7.75 -6.91 5.29
C GLY A 152 -7.34 -7.02 3.82
N MET A 153 -6.18 -6.49 3.44
CA MET A 153 -5.64 -6.55 2.09
C MET A 153 -4.27 -7.24 2.08
N ALA A 154 -3.99 -7.92 0.97
CA ALA A 154 -2.61 -8.21 0.59
C ALA A 154 -1.97 -6.93 0.03
N LEU A 155 -0.80 -6.60 0.57
CA LEU A 155 -0.01 -5.45 0.17
C LEU A 155 1.24 -5.96 -0.52
N GLY A 156 1.50 -5.42 -1.70
CA GLY A 156 2.66 -5.71 -2.49
C GLY A 156 3.58 -4.50 -2.54
N LEU A 157 4.87 -4.76 -2.61
CA LEU A 157 5.86 -3.77 -2.96
C LEU A 157 6.84 -4.34 -3.97
N ARG A 158 7.25 -3.53 -4.94
CA ARG A 158 8.20 -3.96 -5.96
C ARG A 158 9.13 -2.84 -6.34
N GLY A 159 10.26 -3.18 -6.91
CA GLY A 159 11.21 -2.16 -7.32
C GLY A 159 12.47 -2.72 -7.92
N THR A 160 13.43 -1.83 -8.08
CA THR A 160 14.76 -2.13 -8.62
C THR A 160 15.84 -1.64 -7.69
N THR A 161 16.95 -2.36 -7.66
CA THR A 161 18.16 -2.07 -6.88
C THR A 161 19.35 -1.98 -7.83
N ARG A 162 20.34 -1.16 -7.47
CA ARG A 162 21.63 -1.08 -8.18
C ARG A 162 22.51 -2.31 -7.99
N MET A 163 22.26 -3.08 -6.93
CA MET A 163 23.03 -4.27 -6.60
C MET A 163 22.26 -5.51 -7.05
N GLU A 164 22.91 -6.36 -7.86
CA GLU A 164 22.30 -7.58 -8.41
C GLU A 164 21.96 -8.60 -7.31
N ASP A 165 22.85 -8.76 -6.33
CA ASP A 165 22.71 -9.72 -5.22
C ASP A 165 22.53 -8.99 -3.88
N VAL A 166 21.32 -8.53 -3.59
CA VAL A 166 21.03 -7.86 -2.31
C VAL A 166 19.93 -8.55 -1.53
N ARG A 167 20.18 -8.75 -0.23
CA ARG A 167 19.13 -9.16 0.70
C ARG A 167 18.35 -7.93 1.13
N ILE A 168 17.06 -7.92 0.79
CA ILE A 168 16.09 -6.96 1.29
C ILE A 168 15.29 -7.63 2.38
N SER A 169 15.16 -6.97 3.52
CA SER A 169 14.20 -7.33 4.55
C SER A 169 13.32 -6.13 4.82
N ALA A 170 12.03 -6.36 4.96
CA ALA A 170 11.11 -5.35 5.39
C ALA A 170 10.08 -5.92 6.36
N ALA A 171 9.53 -5.04 7.17
CA ALA A 171 8.42 -5.35 8.05
C ALA A 171 7.41 -4.20 8.04
N LEU A 172 6.13 -4.56 8.18
CA LEU A 172 5.04 -3.64 8.40
C LEU A 172 4.49 -3.86 9.81
N ASP A 173 4.72 -2.93 10.74
CA ASP A 173 4.29 -3.07 12.14
C ASP A 173 4.76 -4.40 12.78
N GLY A 174 6.00 -4.80 12.48
CA GLY A 174 6.60 -6.06 12.93
C GLY A 174 6.16 -7.30 12.14
N LEU A 175 5.18 -7.20 11.25
CA LEU A 175 4.83 -8.30 10.32
C LEU A 175 5.92 -8.40 9.24
N PRO A 176 6.65 -9.52 9.15
CA PRO A 176 7.68 -9.67 8.12
C PRO A 176 7.05 -9.69 6.73
N ILE A 177 7.70 -9.01 5.79
CA ILE A 177 7.35 -9.06 4.38
C ILE A 177 8.22 -10.13 3.73
N SER A 178 7.60 -11.07 3.03
CA SER A 178 8.32 -12.09 2.25
C SER A 178 8.82 -11.48 0.95
N PHE A 179 10.06 -11.79 0.55
CA PHE A 179 10.69 -11.23 -0.65
C PHE A 179 11.25 -12.29 -1.58
N GLU A 180 11.19 -11.98 -2.86
CA GLU A 180 12.06 -12.56 -3.89
C GLU A 180 12.84 -11.44 -4.57
N THR A 181 14.09 -11.70 -4.94
CA THR A 181 14.93 -10.78 -5.71
C THR A 181 15.60 -11.54 -6.85
N VAL A 182 15.41 -11.07 -8.08
CA VAL A 182 15.94 -11.67 -9.31
C VAL A 182 16.46 -10.54 -10.21
N ASP A 183 17.73 -10.62 -10.62
CA ASP A 183 18.39 -9.67 -11.53
C ASP A 183 18.18 -8.19 -11.12
N GLY A 184 18.38 -7.89 -9.84
CA GLY A 184 18.21 -6.55 -9.28
C GLY A 184 16.77 -6.04 -9.25
N ARG A 185 15.77 -6.88 -9.55
CA ARG A 185 14.34 -6.60 -9.32
C ARG A 185 13.87 -7.35 -8.09
N PHE A 186 13.02 -6.72 -7.29
CA PHE A 186 12.43 -7.39 -6.14
C PHE A 186 10.91 -7.24 -6.13
N ILE A 187 10.27 -8.25 -5.55
CA ILE A 187 8.86 -8.23 -5.17
C ILE A 187 8.78 -8.67 -3.71
N GLY A 188 7.95 -7.97 -2.94
CA GLY A 188 7.64 -8.29 -1.56
C GLY A 188 6.13 -8.30 -1.34
N VAL A 189 5.65 -9.23 -0.51
CA VAL A 189 4.21 -9.39 -0.21
C VAL A 189 4.01 -9.54 1.29
N VAL A 190 2.97 -8.88 1.81
CA VAL A 190 2.49 -9.02 3.18
C VAL A 190 0.97 -8.94 3.24
N GLY A 191 0.35 -9.83 4.02
CA GLY A 191 -1.09 -9.82 4.26
C GLY A 191 -1.43 -9.05 5.55
N THR A 192 -2.42 -8.16 5.48
CA THR A 192 -3.07 -7.61 6.67
C THR A 192 -4.41 -8.31 6.88
N GLY A 193 -4.68 -8.79 8.09
CA GLY A 193 -5.96 -9.39 8.44
C GLY A 193 -7.08 -8.34 8.61
N ALA A 194 -8.34 -8.77 8.62
CA ALA A 194 -9.47 -7.85 8.78
C ALA A 194 -9.50 -7.14 10.17
N PHE A 195 -8.82 -7.70 11.17
CA PHE A 195 -8.64 -7.07 12.50
C PHE A 195 -7.38 -6.20 12.61
N TYR A 196 -6.64 -6.02 11.52
CA TYR A 196 -5.51 -5.09 11.51
C TYR A 196 -6.01 -3.69 11.84
N ARG A 197 -5.46 -3.08 12.90
CA ARG A 197 -6.02 -1.85 13.50
C ARG A 197 -5.82 -0.60 12.63
N GLY A 198 -4.96 -0.67 11.61
CA GLY A 198 -4.66 0.43 10.70
C GLY A 198 -3.88 1.56 11.38
N GLY A 199 -4.11 2.80 10.96
CA GLY A 199 -3.37 3.98 11.43
C GLY A 199 -2.19 4.36 10.52
N GLU A 200 -1.02 4.57 11.09
CA GLU A 200 0.23 4.88 10.36
C GLU A 200 1.38 3.97 10.81
N PRO A 201 1.23 2.64 10.62
CA PRO A 201 2.28 1.68 10.92
C PRO A 201 3.58 2.02 10.19
N GLU A 202 4.70 1.66 10.80
CA GLU A 202 6.02 1.84 10.20
C GLU A 202 6.32 0.71 9.24
N MET A 203 6.62 1.09 8.00
CA MET A 203 7.34 0.23 7.07
C MET A 203 8.82 0.44 7.32
N VAL A 204 9.48 -0.63 7.74
CA VAL A 204 10.92 -0.65 8.01
C VAL A 204 11.56 -1.45 6.90
N VAL A 205 12.54 -0.87 6.20
CA VAL A 205 13.29 -1.54 5.13
C VAL A 205 14.78 -1.51 5.49
N GLN A 206 15.40 -2.68 5.44
CA GLN A 206 16.85 -2.85 5.61
C GLN A 206 17.40 -3.62 4.42
N ILE A 207 18.55 -3.14 3.91
CA ILE A 207 19.18 -3.64 2.70
C ILE A 207 20.62 -3.97 3.05
N ALA A 208 20.94 -5.27 3.12
CA ALA A 208 22.23 -5.73 3.62
C ALA A 208 22.65 -4.97 4.91
N ASP A 209 23.83 -4.35 4.90
CA ASP A 209 24.39 -3.61 6.04
C ASP A 209 24.13 -2.08 5.98
N THR A 210 23.21 -1.61 5.13
CA THR A 210 22.88 -0.18 5.07
C THR A 210 22.07 0.26 6.29
N PRO A 211 22.09 1.56 6.66
CA PRO A 211 21.19 2.10 7.66
C PRO A 211 19.73 1.74 7.37
N VAL A 212 18.99 1.42 8.42
CA VAL A 212 17.55 1.13 8.34
C VAL A 212 16.82 2.36 7.84
N TRP A 213 15.96 2.16 6.86
CA TRP A 213 15.04 3.17 6.36
C TRP A 213 13.65 2.90 6.93
N ILE A 214 12.99 3.94 7.44
CA ILE A 214 11.67 3.83 8.07
C ILE A 214 10.76 4.88 7.44
N GLN A 215 9.58 4.47 7.01
CA GLN A 215 8.54 5.39 6.58
C GLN A 215 7.17 4.92 7.07
N PRO A 216 6.35 5.81 7.66
CA PRO A 216 4.99 5.47 8.02
C PRO A 216 4.13 5.27 6.76
N TRP A 217 3.19 4.34 6.80
CA TRP A 217 2.23 4.09 5.72
C TRP A 217 0.82 4.34 6.23
N ALA A 218 0.09 5.27 5.60
CA ALA A 218 -1.28 5.55 6.00
C ALA A 218 -2.23 4.40 5.62
N PHE A 219 -2.98 3.95 6.62
CA PHE A 219 -4.08 3.02 6.47
C PHE A 219 -5.41 3.77 6.65
N GLY A 220 -6.27 3.65 5.64
CA GLY A 220 -7.67 4.03 5.76
C GLY A 220 -8.44 3.10 6.68
N GLN A 221 -9.64 3.52 7.06
CA GLN A 221 -10.61 2.64 7.71
C GLN A 221 -11.36 1.83 6.64
N ARG A 222 -11.75 0.62 7.00
CA ARG A 222 -12.61 -0.23 6.17
C ARG A 222 -13.82 -0.63 7.00
N GLU A 223 -14.99 -0.37 6.44
CA GLU A 223 -16.26 -0.83 7.00
C GLU A 223 -16.44 -2.33 6.73
N TRP A 224 -17.05 -3.02 7.68
CA TRP A 224 -17.26 -4.47 7.62
C TRP A 224 -18.75 -4.78 7.76
N GLU A 225 -19.20 -5.78 7.00
CA GLU A 225 -20.52 -6.38 7.21
C GLU A 225 -20.56 -7.16 8.53
N TYR A 226 -21.76 -7.31 9.09
CA TYR A 226 -21.99 -8.10 10.30
C TYR A 226 -23.04 -9.17 10.00
N GLN A 227 -22.76 -10.41 10.44
CA GLN A 227 -23.57 -11.58 10.17
C GLN A 227 -23.83 -12.35 11.47
N GLU A 228 -25.11 -12.63 11.73
CA GLU A 228 -25.57 -13.57 12.75
C GLU A 228 -25.84 -14.93 12.10
N LEU A 229 -25.10 -15.96 12.50
CA LEU A 229 -25.21 -17.29 11.93
C LEU A 229 -25.69 -18.28 12.99
N THR A 230 -26.71 -19.07 12.65
CA THR A 230 -27.10 -20.23 13.46
C THR A 230 -26.52 -21.48 12.83
N LEU A 231 -25.66 -22.18 13.58
CA LEU A 231 -25.10 -23.45 13.10
C LEU A 231 -26.19 -24.52 13.14
N THR A 232 -26.32 -25.28 12.06
CA THR A 232 -27.30 -26.36 11.92
C THR A 232 -26.63 -27.63 11.37
N GLY A 233 -27.29 -28.78 11.51
CA GLY A 233 -26.80 -30.06 10.99
C GLY A 233 -25.44 -30.47 11.57
N GLU A 234 -24.55 -30.99 10.72
CA GLU A 234 -23.20 -31.45 11.10
C GLU A 234 -22.35 -30.31 11.69
N ALA A 235 -22.48 -29.09 11.18
CA ALA A 235 -21.72 -27.94 11.67
C ALA A 235 -22.03 -27.61 13.15
N ALA A 236 -23.24 -27.94 13.62
CA ALA A 236 -23.63 -27.78 15.02
C ALA A 236 -23.00 -28.83 15.95
N GLN A 237 -22.49 -29.93 15.40
CA GLN A 237 -21.83 -31.01 16.15
C GLN A 237 -20.31 -30.82 16.28
N ILE A 238 -19.73 -29.87 15.55
CA ILE A 238 -18.29 -29.59 15.62
C ILE A 238 -17.98 -28.90 16.95
N ASP A 239 -17.33 -29.64 17.84
CA ASP A 239 -16.91 -29.15 19.14
C ASP A 239 -15.65 -28.26 19.06
N GLN A 240 -15.24 -27.71 20.21
CA GLN A 240 -14.09 -26.82 20.28
C GLN A 240 -12.77 -27.55 20.02
N GLN A 241 -12.66 -28.84 20.39
CA GLN A 241 -11.44 -29.62 20.20
C GLN A 241 -11.15 -29.80 18.71
N ALA A 242 -12.15 -30.21 17.92
CA ALA A 242 -12.02 -30.36 16.48
C ALA A 242 -11.59 -29.05 15.78
N ARG A 243 -12.13 -27.91 16.24
CA ARG A 243 -11.75 -26.57 15.74
C ARG A 243 -10.30 -26.22 16.08
N ASP A 244 -9.86 -26.58 17.27
CA ASP A 244 -8.51 -26.28 17.75
C ASP A 244 -7.47 -27.17 17.05
N GLU A 245 -7.78 -28.45 16.83
CA GLU A 245 -6.96 -29.38 16.06
C GLU A 245 -6.81 -28.93 14.60
N GLU A 246 -7.91 -28.59 13.93
CA GLU A 246 -7.84 -28.06 12.55
C GLU A 246 -7.05 -26.75 12.49
N ARG A 247 -7.25 -25.84 13.46
CA ARG A 247 -6.50 -24.58 13.49
C ARG A 247 -5.01 -24.81 13.68
N ALA A 248 -4.62 -25.75 14.54
CA ALA A 248 -3.22 -26.13 14.73
C ALA A 248 -2.64 -26.71 13.43
N ARG A 249 -3.39 -27.57 12.74
CA ARG A 249 -2.98 -28.16 11.46
C ARG A 249 -2.75 -27.11 10.38
N LEU A 250 -3.64 -26.15 10.25
CA LEU A 250 -3.48 -25.06 9.28
C LEU A 250 -2.33 -24.12 9.66
N GLN A 251 -2.12 -23.87 10.95
CA GLN A 251 -1.03 -23.03 11.43
C GLN A 251 0.34 -23.58 11.00
N GLU A 252 0.54 -24.90 11.04
CA GLU A 252 1.77 -25.54 10.54
C GLU A 252 2.04 -25.15 9.07
N ILE A 253 1.01 -25.18 8.22
CA ILE A 253 1.12 -24.82 6.80
C ILE A 253 1.48 -23.34 6.65
N TRP A 254 0.81 -22.45 7.38
CA TRP A 254 1.03 -21.00 7.29
C TRP A 254 2.40 -20.54 7.76
N THR A 255 3.13 -21.36 8.53
CA THR A 255 4.53 -21.07 8.90
C THR A 255 5.54 -21.35 7.78
N ILE A 256 5.13 -22.08 6.73
CA ILE A 256 5.99 -22.40 5.60
C ILE A 256 5.96 -21.23 4.61
N VAL A 257 7.13 -20.68 4.30
CA VAL A 257 7.31 -19.63 3.30
C VAL A 257 8.25 -20.14 2.22
N SER A 258 7.69 -20.58 1.10
CA SER A 258 8.47 -20.94 -0.09
C SER A 258 9.12 -19.68 -0.69
N PRO A 259 10.43 -19.68 -0.99
CA PRO A 259 11.17 -18.45 -1.25
C PRO A 259 10.97 -17.84 -2.64
N ASN A 260 10.48 -18.62 -3.61
CA ASN A 260 10.38 -18.19 -5.00
C ASN A 260 8.90 -18.00 -5.38
N VAL A 261 8.60 -16.98 -6.18
CA VAL A 261 7.28 -16.84 -6.79
C VAL A 261 7.05 -17.98 -7.78
N LEU A 262 5.92 -18.69 -7.64
CA LEU A 262 5.52 -19.77 -8.54
C LEU A 262 4.38 -19.36 -9.49
N TRP A 263 3.89 -18.14 -9.35
CA TRP A 263 2.70 -17.63 -10.03
C TRP A 263 3.04 -16.54 -11.04
N ASP A 264 2.15 -16.38 -12.03
CA ASP A 264 2.11 -15.23 -12.93
C ASP A 264 0.85 -14.40 -12.65
N GLU A 265 0.92 -13.08 -12.85
CA GLU A 265 -0.24 -12.18 -12.77
C GLU A 265 -1.05 -12.18 -14.09
N PRO A 266 -2.40 -12.08 -14.04
CA PRO A 266 -3.26 -12.11 -12.86
C PRO A 266 -3.68 -13.55 -12.46
N PHE A 267 -4.00 -13.73 -11.17
CA PHE A 267 -4.68 -14.94 -10.70
C PHE A 267 -6.05 -15.08 -11.37
N GLN A 268 -6.47 -16.30 -11.67
CA GLN A 268 -7.76 -16.62 -12.27
C GLN A 268 -8.83 -16.87 -11.21
N THR A 269 -10.09 -16.54 -11.53
CA THR A 269 -11.23 -16.94 -10.71
C THR A 269 -11.36 -18.48 -10.71
N PRO A 270 -11.38 -19.14 -9.53
CA PRO A 270 -11.33 -20.60 -9.45
C PRO A 270 -12.64 -21.29 -9.86
N VAL A 271 -13.76 -20.56 -9.83
CA VAL A 271 -15.07 -21.03 -10.26
C VAL A 271 -15.60 -20.07 -11.31
N LYS A 272 -15.81 -20.53 -12.55
CA LYS A 272 -16.28 -19.68 -13.65
C LYS A 272 -17.80 -19.52 -13.69
N SER A 273 -18.54 -20.45 -13.10
CA SER A 273 -20.00 -20.56 -13.21
C SER A 273 -20.70 -20.48 -11.85
N TYR A 274 -20.25 -19.60 -10.96
CA TYR A 274 -20.97 -19.32 -9.71
C TYR A 274 -22.16 -18.38 -9.98
N LEU A 275 -23.19 -18.48 -9.13
CA LEU A 275 -24.43 -17.72 -9.24
C LEU A 275 -24.29 -16.31 -8.66
N GLU A 276 -23.73 -16.22 -7.45
CA GLU A 276 -23.50 -14.97 -6.73
C GLU A 276 -22.40 -15.12 -5.68
N VAL A 277 -21.89 -13.99 -5.18
CA VAL A 277 -21.08 -13.95 -3.96
C VAL A 277 -22.04 -13.90 -2.78
N SER A 278 -22.12 -14.98 -2.00
CA SER A 278 -23.07 -15.09 -0.89
C SER A 278 -22.51 -14.55 0.43
N ALA A 279 -21.19 -14.44 0.56
CA ALA A 279 -20.54 -13.75 1.68
C ALA A 279 -19.17 -13.19 1.27
N HIS A 280 -18.91 -11.95 1.69
CA HIS A 280 -17.65 -11.26 1.42
C HIS A 280 -16.60 -11.52 2.51
N TYR A 281 -15.32 -11.34 2.15
CA TYR A 281 -14.22 -11.37 3.10
C TYR A 281 -14.36 -10.30 4.18
N GLY A 282 -14.00 -10.66 5.40
CA GLY A 282 -13.91 -9.77 6.55
C GLY A 282 -15.23 -9.45 7.24
N ALA A 283 -16.36 -9.97 6.74
CA ALA A 283 -17.64 -9.90 7.43
C ALA A 283 -17.51 -10.46 8.86
N ARG A 284 -17.91 -9.69 9.87
CA ARG A 284 -17.86 -10.09 11.28
C ARG A 284 -18.93 -11.15 11.52
N ARG A 285 -18.54 -12.27 12.12
CA ARG A 285 -19.45 -13.40 12.34
C ARG A 285 -19.69 -13.63 13.83
N SER A 286 -20.96 -13.63 14.20
CA SER A 286 -21.49 -14.19 15.44
C SER A 286 -22.10 -15.55 15.13
N TYR A 287 -21.87 -16.51 16.03
CA TYR A 287 -22.42 -17.85 15.92
C TYR A 287 -23.30 -18.15 17.14
N ASN A 288 -24.53 -18.61 16.89
CA ASN A 288 -25.51 -19.00 17.91
C ASN A 288 -25.76 -17.90 18.98
N GLY A 289 -25.80 -16.63 18.55
CA GLY A 289 -25.99 -15.48 19.44
C GLY A 289 -24.77 -15.11 20.29
N GLY A 290 -23.58 -15.61 19.93
CA GLY A 290 -22.32 -15.30 20.57
C GLY A 290 -21.72 -13.93 20.18
N PRO A 291 -20.54 -13.58 20.69
CA PRO A 291 -19.87 -12.33 20.34
C PRO A 291 -19.21 -12.38 18.95
N TYR A 292 -19.02 -11.21 18.34
CA TYR A 292 -18.29 -11.00 17.08
C TYR A 292 -16.76 -11.08 17.26
N LEU A 293 -16.25 -12.26 17.58
CA LEU A 293 -14.82 -12.49 17.80
C LEU A 293 -14.09 -13.02 16.55
N THR A 294 -14.83 -13.33 15.50
CA THR A 294 -14.29 -13.90 14.25
C THR A 294 -14.78 -13.12 13.05
N TYR A 295 -14.17 -13.36 11.90
CA TYR A 295 -14.61 -12.82 10.63
C TYR A 295 -14.51 -13.87 9.54
N HIS A 296 -15.17 -13.62 8.42
CA HIS A 296 -15.09 -14.47 7.26
C HIS A 296 -13.71 -14.36 6.58
N GLU A 297 -12.92 -15.44 6.63
CA GLU A 297 -11.53 -15.45 6.14
C GLU A 297 -11.40 -15.61 4.62
N GLY A 298 -12.51 -15.71 3.88
CA GLY A 298 -12.53 -15.93 2.44
C GLY A 298 -13.71 -15.25 1.76
N VAL A 299 -14.05 -15.74 0.57
CA VAL A 299 -15.23 -15.33 -0.18
C VAL A 299 -16.06 -16.57 -0.50
N ASP A 300 -17.36 -16.52 -0.23
CA ASP A 300 -18.27 -17.62 -0.49
C ASP A 300 -18.89 -17.42 -1.87
N LEU A 301 -18.62 -18.34 -2.79
CA LEU A 301 -19.18 -18.36 -4.14
C LEU A 301 -20.29 -19.40 -4.20
N SER A 302 -21.53 -18.95 -4.39
CA SER A 302 -22.69 -19.85 -4.50
C SER A 302 -22.64 -20.61 -5.82
N ALA A 303 -22.58 -21.93 -5.77
CA ALA A 303 -22.52 -22.79 -6.96
C ALA A 303 -23.26 -24.11 -6.74
N TYR A 304 -23.70 -24.76 -7.83
CA TYR A 304 -24.31 -26.08 -7.75
C TYR A 304 -23.28 -27.16 -7.36
N GLY A 305 -23.71 -28.17 -6.60
CA GLY A 305 -22.86 -29.31 -6.24
C GLY A 305 -22.25 -29.98 -7.48
N GLY A 306 -20.96 -30.31 -7.40
CA GLY A 306 -20.20 -30.89 -8.52
C GLY A 306 -19.66 -29.86 -9.53
N THR A 307 -19.88 -28.56 -9.33
CA THR A 307 -19.23 -27.51 -10.14
C THR A 307 -17.70 -27.64 -10.01
N PRO A 308 -16.95 -27.72 -11.12
CA PRO A 308 -15.49 -27.78 -11.06
C PRO A 308 -14.88 -26.54 -10.39
N VAL A 309 -13.92 -26.79 -9.49
CA VAL A 309 -13.08 -25.77 -8.85
C VAL A 309 -11.66 -25.94 -9.41
N LEU A 310 -11.13 -24.88 -10.00
CA LEU A 310 -9.84 -24.88 -10.70
C LEU A 310 -8.79 -24.10 -9.91
N ALA A 311 -7.51 -24.43 -10.10
CA ALA A 311 -6.43 -23.69 -9.48
C ALA A 311 -6.41 -22.24 -10.02
N ALA A 312 -6.29 -21.28 -9.10
CA ALA A 312 -6.31 -19.85 -9.44
C ALA A 312 -4.97 -19.39 -10.04
N ALA A 313 -3.87 -20.01 -9.62
CA ALA A 313 -2.52 -19.75 -10.11
C ALA A 313 -1.69 -21.02 -10.06
N ALA A 314 -0.51 -20.97 -10.70
CA ALA A 314 0.47 -22.04 -10.59
C ALA A 314 1.04 -22.12 -9.17
N GLY A 315 1.35 -23.33 -8.72
CA GLY A 315 1.78 -23.58 -7.35
C GLY A 315 1.90 -25.07 -7.05
N THR A 316 2.12 -25.38 -5.77
CA THR A 316 2.23 -26.75 -5.25
C THR A 316 1.14 -27.01 -4.23
N VAL A 317 0.41 -28.12 -4.38
CA VAL A 317 -0.64 -28.51 -3.42
C VAL A 317 0.00 -28.82 -2.07
N ALA A 318 -0.25 -27.97 -1.08
CA ALA A 318 0.26 -28.10 0.29
C ALA A 318 -0.60 -29.04 1.14
N LEU A 319 -1.92 -29.06 0.90
CA LEU A 319 -2.88 -29.92 1.59
C LEU A 319 -4.02 -30.29 0.66
N ALA A 320 -4.51 -31.52 0.76
CA ALA A 320 -5.67 -32.02 0.01
C ALA A 320 -6.35 -33.15 0.81
N GLU A 321 -7.24 -32.80 1.74
CA GLU A 321 -7.93 -33.74 2.62
C GLU A 321 -9.24 -33.15 3.17
N PRO A 322 -10.18 -33.96 3.68
CA PRO A 322 -11.31 -33.47 4.47
C PRO A 322 -10.86 -32.94 5.83
N LEU A 323 -11.33 -31.74 6.20
CA LEU A 323 -11.15 -31.13 7.52
C LEU A 323 -12.49 -30.99 8.26
N TYR A 324 -12.47 -30.84 9.58
CA TYR A 324 -13.67 -30.82 10.42
C TYR A 324 -14.62 -29.65 10.12
N VAL A 325 -14.08 -28.43 10.03
CA VAL A 325 -14.81 -27.18 9.81
C VAL A 325 -14.90 -26.86 8.33
N ARG A 326 -13.78 -26.99 7.60
CA ARG A 326 -13.70 -26.61 6.18
C ARG A 326 -14.17 -27.70 5.21
N GLY A 327 -14.50 -28.90 5.68
CA GLY A 327 -14.92 -30.02 4.83
C GLY A 327 -13.83 -30.40 3.82
N GLY A 328 -14.21 -30.85 2.62
CA GLY A 328 -13.24 -31.15 1.57
C GLY A 328 -12.38 -29.93 1.23
N THR A 329 -11.08 -30.01 1.52
CA THR A 329 -10.15 -28.88 1.50
C THR A 329 -8.96 -29.14 0.60
N VAL A 330 -8.60 -28.16 -0.22
CA VAL A 330 -7.34 -28.10 -0.96
C VAL A 330 -6.68 -26.75 -0.69
N ILE A 331 -5.38 -26.76 -0.36
CA ILE A 331 -4.57 -25.56 -0.18
C ILE A 331 -3.38 -25.64 -1.12
N ILE A 332 -3.11 -24.57 -1.85
CA ILE A 332 -2.02 -24.47 -2.83
C ILE A 332 -1.06 -23.36 -2.39
N ASP A 333 0.22 -23.71 -2.23
CA ASP A 333 1.33 -22.78 -2.01
C ASP A 333 1.79 -22.22 -3.35
N HIS A 334 1.77 -20.90 -3.49
CA HIS A 334 2.21 -20.20 -4.69
C HIS A 334 3.57 -19.52 -4.51
N GLY A 335 4.23 -19.66 -3.36
CA GLY A 335 5.46 -18.94 -3.05
C GLY A 335 5.22 -17.64 -2.29
N LEU A 336 6.27 -17.14 -1.65
CA LEU A 336 6.30 -15.92 -0.80
C LEU A 336 5.25 -15.90 0.32
N GLY A 337 4.76 -17.06 0.76
CA GLY A 337 3.70 -17.17 1.75
C GLY A 337 2.32 -16.80 1.19
N VAL A 338 2.16 -16.80 -0.14
CA VAL A 338 0.88 -16.63 -0.81
C VAL A 338 0.25 -18.00 -1.01
N TYR A 339 -0.96 -18.17 -0.47
CA TYR A 339 -1.72 -19.40 -0.58
C TYR A 339 -3.12 -19.15 -1.13
N THR A 340 -3.65 -20.12 -1.86
CA THR A 340 -5.09 -20.23 -2.12
C THR A 340 -5.66 -21.42 -1.36
N GLY A 341 -6.85 -21.24 -0.79
CA GLY A 341 -7.60 -22.29 -0.12
C GLY A 341 -8.96 -22.49 -0.77
N TYR A 342 -9.32 -23.74 -1.02
CA TYR A 342 -10.59 -24.18 -1.59
C TYR A 342 -11.27 -25.08 -0.56
N TYR A 343 -12.45 -24.69 -0.09
CA TYR A 343 -13.14 -25.33 1.03
C TYR A 343 -14.51 -25.85 0.62
N HIS A 344 -15.08 -26.72 1.45
CA HIS A 344 -16.42 -27.30 1.32
C HIS A 344 -16.65 -28.07 0.00
N MET A 345 -15.58 -28.63 -0.58
CA MET A 345 -15.68 -29.42 -1.80
C MET A 345 -16.31 -30.79 -1.53
N SER A 346 -17.16 -31.23 -2.47
CA SER A 346 -17.79 -32.56 -2.43
C SER A 346 -16.87 -33.71 -2.84
N ALA A 347 -15.80 -33.41 -3.57
CA ALA A 347 -14.76 -34.36 -3.97
C ALA A 347 -13.42 -33.64 -4.09
N ILE A 348 -12.33 -34.37 -3.81
CA ILE A 348 -10.95 -33.87 -3.92
C ILE A 348 -10.23 -34.70 -4.99
N HIS A 349 -9.68 -34.01 -5.99
CA HIS A 349 -8.92 -34.63 -7.08
C HIS A 349 -7.42 -34.28 -7.05
N ALA A 350 -7.04 -33.31 -6.24
CA ALA A 350 -5.65 -32.90 -6.06
C ALA A 350 -4.92 -33.84 -5.09
N ILE A 351 -3.59 -33.93 -5.23
CA ILE A 351 -2.73 -34.76 -4.38
C ILE A 351 -1.69 -33.84 -3.71
N PRO A 352 -1.41 -33.99 -2.40
CA PRO A 352 -0.34 -33.22 -1.76
C PRO A 352 1.01 -33.39 -2.50
N GLY A 353 1.74 -32.29 -2.69
CA GLY A 353 2.98 -32.22 -3.45
C GLY A 353 2.81 -32.12 -4.97
N GLN A 354 1.58 -32.20 -5.50
CA GLN A 354 1.32 -32.01 -6.92
C GLN A 354 1.57 -30.56 -7.34
N GLN A 355 2.33 -30.37 -8.43
CA GLN A 355 2.40 -29.07 -9.10
C GLN A 355 1.18 -28.86 -9.98
N VAL A 356 0.60 -27.67 -9.92
CA VAL A 356 -0.58 -27.28 -10.70
C VAL A 356 -0.30 -26.05 -11.54
N ARG A 357 -1.12 -25.84 -12.56
CA ARG A 357 -1.18 -24.65 -13.40
C ARG A 357 -2.57 -24.03 -13.27
N PRO A 358 -2.75 -22.74 -13.57
CA PRO A 358 -4.07 -22.12 -13.51
C PRO A 358 -5.02 -22.73 -14.54
N GLY A 359 -6.29 -22.85 -14.17
CA GLY A 359 -7.34 -23.51 -14.96
C GLY A 359 -7.35 -25.03 -14.79
#